data_AF-A0A8T3RU21-F1
#
_entry.id   AF-A0A8T3RU21-F1
#
_cell.length_a   1.000
_cell.length_b   1.000
_cell.length_c   1.000
_cell.angle_alpha   90.00
_cell.angle_beta   90.00
_cell.angle_gamma   90.00
#
_symmetry.space_group_name_H-M   'P 1'
#
loop_
_entity.id
_entity.type
_entity.pdbx_description
1 polymer ?
#
loop_
_entity_poly.entity_id
_entity_poly.type
_entity_poly.pdbx_seq_one_letter_code
_entity_poly.pdbx_strand_id
1 'polypeptide(L)'
;MVGMLAAAAATPAIGQVYKYFTPGTIWTVTMIQIASGMDQKYMEYLASEFKESEDKQVKAGFEKSYKILRTMGDDSEWNLLILREFESLAAIEANVEKADALLQKTDGSDQDQMQGYEDRSEYREIVGTKYARELILK
;
A
#
# COMPACT_ATOMS: atom_id res chain seq x y z
N MET A 1 -3.46 49.88 40.36
CA MET A 1 -2.21 49.10 40.40
C MET A 1 -2.48 47.80 39.66
N VAL A 2 -1.77 47.56 38.57
CA VAL A 2 -2.05 46.54 37.54
C VAL A 2 -1.68 45.16 38.07
N GLY A 3 -2.63 44.21 38.07
CA GLY A 3 -2.38 42.79 38.35
C GLY A 3 -2.12 42.04 37.05
N MET A 4 -0.90 41.52 36.92
CA MET A 4 -0.32 40.86 35.75
C MET A 4 -1.06 39.56 35.38
N LEU A 5 -1.65 39.49 34.17
CA LEU A 5 -2.10 38.24 33.56
C LEU A 5 -0.86 37.41 33.17
N ALA A 6 -0.67 36.25 33.79
CA ALA A 6 0.28 35.25 33.31
C ALA A 6 -0.35 34.51 32.12
N ALA A 7 0.12 34.78 30.90
CA ALA A 7 -0.23 34.02 29.72
C ALA A 7 0.51 32.67 29.76
N ALA A 8 -0.20 31.57 30.02
CA ALA A 8 0.32 30.23 29.81
C ALA A 8 0.51 30.01 28.31
N ALA A 9 1.77 29.91 27.86
CA ALA A 9 2.08 29.52 26.49
C ALA A 9 1.69 28.05 26.28
N ALA A 10 0.49 27.83 25.74
CA ALA A 10 0.09 26.52 25.25
C ALA A 10 0.87 26.23 23.96
N THR A 11 1.98 25.51 24.06
CA THR A 11 2.67 24.99 22.87
C THR A 11 1.68 24.10 22.11
N PRO A 12 1.46 24.31 20.80
CA PRO A 12 0.52 23.47 20.05
C PRO A 12 0.98 22.01 20.12
N ALA A 13 0.10 21.12 20.58
CA ALA A 13 0.35 19.69 20.77
C ALA A 13 0.93 18.98 19.54
N ILE A 14 0.73 19.56 18.35
CA ILE A 14 1.28 19.11 17.06
C ILE A 14 2.82 19.04 17.10
N GLY A 15 3.49 19.95 17.82
CA GLY A 15 4.94 19.95 17.97
C GLY A 15 5.51 18.81 18.82
N GLN A 16 4.68 18.19 19.68
CA GLN A 16 5.14 17.09 20.55
C GLN A 16 5.10 15.72 19.88
N VAL A 17 4.20 15.49 18.92
CA VAL A 17 4.04 14.19 18.23
C VAL A 17 5.23 13.90 17.30
N TYR A 18 5.72 14.90 16.56
CA TYR A 18 6.86 14.77 15.65
C TYR A 18 8.22 14.86 16.34
N LYS A 19 8.27 14.74 17.67
CA LYS A 19 9.53 14.80 18.42
C LYS A 19 10.47 13.66 18.04
N TYR A 20 9.93 12.47 17.77
CA TYR A 20 10.70 11.24 17.55
C TYR A 20 10.76 10.78 16.08
N PHE A 21 9.92 11.34 15.21
CA PHE A 21 9.84 10.95 13.81
C PHE A 21 9.35 12.09 12.93
N THR A 22 9.55 11.96 11.62
CA THR A 22 8.90 12.74 10.57
C THR A 22 8.03 11.83 9.69
N PRO A 23 6.89 12.32 9.21
CA PRO A 23 6.05 11.53 8.30
C PRO A 23 6.77 11.34 6.95
N GLY A 24 6.83 10.09 6.49
CA GLY A 24 7.32 9.70 5.17
C GLY A 24 6.18 9.47 4.18
N THR A 25 6.43 8.58 3.23
CA THR A 25 5.47 8.22 2.17
C THR A 25 4.26 7.44 2.72
N ILE A 26 3.26 7.27 1.87
CA ILE A 26 2.08 6.46 2.16
C ILE A 26 2.24 5.10 1.51
N TRP A 27 1.84 4.05 2.23
CA TRP A 27 1.86 2.69 1.76
C TRP A 27 0.45 2.11 1.75
N THR A 28 0.06 1.44 0.67
CA THR A 28 -0.98 0.42 0.78
C THR A 28 -0.35 -0.88 1.23
N VAL A 29 -0.93 -1.51 2.23
CA VAL A 29 -0.48 -2.77 2.81
C VAL A 29 -1.59 -3.79 2.59
N THR A 30 -1.42 -4.65 1.59
CA THR A 30 -2.36 -5.73 1.28
C THR A 30 -1.85 -7.02 1.90
N MET A 31 -2.59 -7.54 2.87
CA MET A 31 -2.32 -8.81 3.55
C MET A 31 -3.03 -9.93 2.80
N ILE A 32 -2.28 -10.96 2.45
CA ILE A 32 -2.75 -12.07 1.64
C ILE A 32 -2.44 -13.39 2.35
N GLN A 33 -3.41 -14.29 2.34
CA GLN A 33 -3.24 -15.68 2.72
C GLN A 33 -3.29 -16.55 1.47
N ILE A 34 -2.16 -17.07 1.03
CA ILE A 34 -2.09 -18.06 -0.06
C ILE A 34 -2.57 -19.41 0.48
N ALA A 35 -3.40 -20.11 -0.30
CA ALA A 35 -3.87 -21.44 0.05
C ALA A 35 -2.72 -22.46 0.10
N SER A 36 -2.84 -23.46 0.97
CA SER A 36 -1.80 -24.49 1.15
C SER A 36 -1.49 -25.20 -0.17
N GLY A 37 -0.20 -25.28 -0.52
CA GLY A 37 0.27 -25.92 -1.75
C GLY A 37 0.16 -25.04 -3.01
N MET A 38 -0.38 -23.82 -2.91
CA MET A 38 -0.61 -22.94 -4.07
C MET A 38 0.47 -21.86 -4.25
N ASP A 39 1.56 -21.96 -3.50
CA ASP A 39 2.66 -21.01 -3.51
C ASP A 39 3.23 -20.78 -4.89
N GLN A 40 3.55 -21.85 -5.61
CA GLN A 40 4.14 -21.74 -6.94
C GLN A 40 3.19 -21.02 -7.90
N LYS A 41 1.91 -21.39 -7.93
CA LYS A 41 0.89 -20.76 -8.79
C LYS A 41 0.79 -19.26 -8.52
N TYR A 42 0.78 -18.85 -7.24
CA TYR A 42 0.70 -17.43 -6.90
C TYR A 42 2.01 -16.69 -7.23
N MET A 43 3.18 -17.32 -7.04
CA MET A 43 4.46 -16.70 -7.42
C MET A 43 4.59 -16.53 -8.94
N GLU A 44 4.07 -17.48 -9.74
CA GLU A 44 4.03 -17.36 -11.20
C GLU A 44 3.22 -16.13 -11.63
N TYR A 45 2.03 -15.93 -11.06
CA TYR A 45 1.24 -14.71 -11.27
C TYR A 45 1.99 -13.44 -10.83
N LEU A 46 2.63 -13.46 -9.65
CA LEU A 46 3.36 -12.30 -9.15
C LEU A 46 4.55 -11.93 -10.05
N ALA A 47 5.21 -12.93 -10.63
CA ALA A 47 6.37 -12.74 -11.50
C ALA A 47 6.00 -12.29 -12.92
N SER A 48 4.75 -12.48 -13.34
CA SER A 48 4.24 -12.13 -14.67
C SER A 48 3.38 -10.86 -14.63
N GLU A 49 2.06 -11.03 -14.68
CA GLU A 49 1.06 -9.97 -14.84
C GLU A 49 1.17 -8.89 -13.77
N PHE A 50 1.27 -9.32 -12.50
CA PHE A 50 1.38 -8.39 -11.38
C PHE A 50 2.62 -7.51 -11.53
N LYS A 51 3.80 -8.12 -11.73
CA LYS A 51 5.06 -7.37 -11.87
C LYS A 51 5.01 -6.41 -13.05
N GLU A 52 4.50 -6.86 -14.20
CA GLU A 52 4.38 -5.99 -15.37
C GLU A 52 3.52 -4.76 -15.09
N SER A 53 2.36 -4.97 -14.45
CA SER A 53 1.42 -3.92 -14.11
C SER A 53 2.03 -2.90 -13.14
N GLU A 54 2.62 -3.36 -12.03
CA GLU A 54 3.26 -2.48 -11.04
C GLU A 54 4.48 -1.73 -11.62
N ASP A 55 5.31 -2.39 -12.43
CA ASP A 55 6.45 -1.74 -13.09
C ASP A 55 6.00 -0.59 -14.02
N LYS A 56 4.84 -0.74 -14.69
CA LYS A 56 4.25 0.33 -15.51
C LYS A 56 3.69 1.46 -14.65
N GLN A 57 3.03 1.15 -13.53
CA GLN A 57 2.53 2.18 -12.60
C GLN A 57 3.68 3.01 -12.00
N VAL A 58 4.77 2.34 -11.60
CA VAL A 58 5.99 3.01 -11.13
C VAL A 58 6.61 3.86 -12.23
N LYS A 59 6.73 3.34 -13.46
CA LYS A 59 7.27 4.08 -14.60
C LYS A 59 6.42 5.31 -14.97
N ALA A 60 5.10 5.21 -14.80
CA ALA A 60 4.17 6.31 -15.02
C ALA A 60 4.18 7.35 -13.87
N GLY A 61 4.83 7.04 -12.74
CA GLY A 61 4.90 7.90 -11.57
C GLY A 61 3.62 7.93 -10.73
N PHE A 62 2.70 6.98 -10.95
CA PHE A 62 1.50 6.83 -10.11
C PHE A 62 1.83 6.13 -8.79
N GLU A 63 2.82 5.25 -8.82
CA GLU A 63 3.45 4.63 -7.67
C GLU A 63 4.92 5.01 -7.59
N LYS A 64 5.48 5.09 -6.39
CA LYS A 64 6.92 5.33 -6.19
C LYS A 64 7.71 4.03 -6.26
N SER A 65 7.20 3.00 -5.61
CA SER A 65 7.79 1.67 -5.55
C SER A 65 6.76 0.65 -5.08
N TYR A 66 7.08 -0.63 -5.22
CA TYR A 66 6.35 -1.71 -4.56
C TYR A 66 7.32 -2.74 -3.99
N LYS A 67 6.84 -3.50 -3.00
CA LYS A 67 7.59 -4.59 -2.36
C LYS A 67 6.65 -5.77 -2.09
N ILE A 68 7.21 -6.97 -2.16
CA ILE A 68 6.55 -8.22 -1.80
C ILE A 68 7.32 -8.82 -0.63
N LEU A 69 6.66 -9.03 0.51
CA LEU A 69 7.24 -9.66 1.69
C LEU A 69 6.47 -10.93 1.99
N ARG A 70 7.18 -11.99 2.34
CA ARG A 70 6.60 -13.29 2.67
C ARG A 70 7.02 -13.71 4.07
N THR A 71 6.09 -14.31 4.81
CA THR A 71 6.40 -14.89 6.11
C THR A 71 7.29 -16.12 5.95
N MET A 72 8.13 -16.39 6.95
CA MET A 72 9.00 -17.57 7.00
C MET A 72 8.53 -18.60 8.04
N GLY A 73 7.34 -18.43 8.61
CA GLY A 73 6.78 -19.28 9.66
C GLY A 73 5.45 -19.91 9.25
N ASP A 74 5.07 -20.96 9.96
CA ASP A 74 4.05 -21.92 9.52
C ASP A 74 2.61 -21.58 9.97
N ASP A 75 2.44 -20.62 10.88
CA ASP A 75 1.12 -20.22 11.41
C ASP A 75 0.99 -18.70 11.42
N SER A 76 0.20 -18.17 10.49
CA SER A 76 -0.09 -16.74 10.38
C SER A 76 -1.43 -16.56 9.66
N GLU A 77 -2.20 -15.56 10.08
CA GLU A 77 -3.47 -15.19 9.43
C GLU A 77 -3.27 -14.72 7.98
N TRP A 78 -2.06 -14.30 7.63
CA TRP A 78 -1.59 -13.96 6.29
C TRP A 78 -0.17 -14.47 6.10
N ASN A 79 0.22 -14.85 4.88
CA ASN A 79 1.57 -15.33 4.58
C ASN A 79 2.31 -14.47 3.55
N LEU A 80 1.65 -13.47 2.98
CA LEU A 80 2.24 -12.53 2.04
C LEU A 80 1.72 -11.10 2.23
N LEU A 81 2.61 -10.12 2.07
CA LEU A 81 2.28 -8.70 1.95
C LEU A 81 2.64 -8.20 0.55
N ILE A 82 1.70 -7.47 -0.06
CA ILE A 82 1.98 -6.56 -1.16
C ILE A 82 1.96 -5.14 -0.61
N LEU A 83 3.09 -4.45 -0.72
CA LEU A 83 3.28 -3.09 -0.27
C LEU A 83 3.44 -2.18 -1.48
N ARG A 84 2.58 -1.18 -1.66
CA ARG A 84 2.72 -0.18 -2.74
C ARG A 84 2.91 1.21 -2.14
N GLU A 85 3.93 1.91 -2.58
CA GLU A 85 4.36 3.20 -2.06
C GLU A 85 3.85 4.35 -2.92
N PHE A 86 3.32 5.37 -2.27
CA PHE A 86 2.79 6.58 -2.87
C PHE A 86 3.34 7.81 -2.14
N GLU A 87 3.53 8.90 -2.87
CA GLU A 87 4.00 10.15 -2.29
C GLU A 87 3.06 10.68 -1.20
N SER A 88 1.75 10.62 -1.44
CA SER A 88 0.72 11.07 -0.49
C SER A 88 -0.66 10.50 -0.85
N LEU A 89 -1.63 10.63 0.06
CA LEU A 89 -3.04 10.29 -0.23
C LEU A 89 -3.60 11.14 -1.38
N ALA A 90 -3.27 12.43 -1.43
CA ALA A 90 -3.70 13.31 -2.52
C ALA A 90 -3.11 12.89 -3.87
N ALA A 91 -1.88 12.34 -3.90
CA ALA A 91 -1.29 11.82 -5.13
C ALA A 91 -2.01 10.57 -5.65
N ILE A 92 -2.53 9.72 -4.75
CA ILE A 92 -3.37 8.58 -5.14
C ILE A 92 -4.65 9.09 -5.80
N GLU A 93 -5.37 10.00 -5.13
CA GLU A 93 -6.63 10.56 -5.65
C GLU A 93 -6.44 11.29 -6.99
N ALA A 94 -5.37 12.09 -7.12
CA ALA A 94 -5.09 12.85 -8.34
C ALA A 94 -4.74 11.97 -9.55
N ASN A 95 -4.31 10.73 -9.33
CA ASN A 95 -3.88 9.81 -10.39
C ASN A 95 -4.85 8.66 -10.64
N VAL A 96 -5.93 8.51 -9.86
CA VAL A 96 -6.81 7.34 -9.90
C VAL A 96 -7.32 7.02 -11.32
N GLU A 97 -7.85 8.00 -12.04
CA GLU A 97 -8.37 7.80 -13.41
C GLU A 97 -7.26 7.44 -14.41
N LYS A 98 -6.06 8.00 -14.23
CA LYS A 98 -4.93 7.74 -15.13
C LYS A 98 -4.30 6.39 -14.86
N ALA A 99 -4.24 5.98 -13.60
CA ALA A 99 -3.81 4.65 -13.19
C ALA A 99 -4.79 3.61 -13.73
N ASP A 100 -6.09 3.81 -13.54
CA ASP A 100 -7.13 2.93 -14.08
C ASP A 100 -7.04 2.79 -15.60
N ALA A 101 -6.93 3.90 -16.34
CA ALA A 101 -6.76 3.87 -17.79
C ALA A 101 -5.45 3.20 -18.25
N LEU A 102 -4.41 3.19 -17.43
CA LEU A 102 -3.16 2.46 -17.71
C LEU A 102 -3.34 0.95 -17.46
N LEU A 103 -4.02 0.58 -16.39
CA LEU A 103 -4.38 -0.80 -16.06
C LEU A 103 -5.28 -1.37 -17.14
N GLN A 104 -6.30 -0.65 -17.60
CA GLN A 104 -7.17 -1.11 -18.68
C GLN A 104 -6.42 -1.42 -19.98
N LYS A 105 -5.33 -0.71 -20.25
CA LYS A 105 -4.46 -0.95 -21.42
C LYS A 105 -3.49 -2.11 -21.23
N THR A 106 -3.17 -2.48 -20.00
CA THR A 106 -2.18 -3.50 -19.68
C THR A 106 -2.82 -4.82 -19.30
N ASP A 107 -3.80 -4.76 -18.40
CA ASP A 107 -4.43 -5.89 -17.71
C ASP A 107 -5.80 -6.22 -18.32
N GLY A 108 -6.25 -5.47 -19.33
CA GLY A 108 -7.52 -5.66 -20.01
C GLY A 108 -8.68 -4.90 -19.37
N SER A 109 -9.89 -5.17 -19.84
CA SER A 109 -11.11 -4.50 -19.38
C SER A 109 -11.40 -4.77 -17.90
N ASP A 110 -12.32 -4.00 -17.31
CA ASP A 110 -12.78 -4.24 -15.94
C ASP A 110 -13.29 -5.68 -15.75
N GLN A 111 -13.91 -6.26 -16.78
CA GLN A 111 -14.35 -7.65 -16.76
C GLN A 111 -13.17 -8.63 -16.70
N ASP A 112 -12.09 -8.39 -17.45
CA ASP A 112 -10.89 -9.24 -17.44
C ASP A 112 -10.22 -9.17 -16.06
N GLN A 113 -10.15 -7.97 -15.48
CA GLN A 113 -9.60 -7.78 -14.14
C GLN A 113 -10.45 -8.51 -13.09
N MET A 114 -11.79 -8.36 -13.14
CA MET A 114 -12.72 -9.08 -12.26
C MET A 114 -12.55 -10.59 -12.37
N GLN A 115 -12.47 -11.14 -13.59
CA GLN A 115 -12.25 -12.57 -13.79
C GLN A 115 -10.92 -13.01 -13.19
N GLY A 116 -9.83 -12.26 -13.42
CA GLY A 116 -8.54 -12.56 -12.81
C GLY A 116 -8.60 -12.53 -11.27
N TYR A 117 -9.41 -11.64 -10.68
CA TYR A 117 -9.65 -11.64 -9.23
C TYR A 117 -10.39 -12.89 -8.77
N GLU A 118 -11.44 -13.31 -9.47
CA GLU A 118 -12.19 -14.54 -9.20
C GLU A 118 -11.28 -15.77 -9.30
N ASP A 119 -10.51 -15.90 -10.38
CA ASP A 119 -9.58 -17.01 -10.58
C ASP A 119 -8.55 -17.10 -9.45
N ARG A 120 -8.03 -15.95 -9.00
CA ARG A 120 -7.10 -15.88 -7.86
C ARG A 120 -7.76 -16.26 -6.54
N SER A 121 -9.06 -16.01 -6.36
CA SER A 121 -9.77 -16.32 -5.12
C SER A 121 -9.78 -17.82 -4.80
N GLU A 122 -9.59 -18.68 -5.80
CA GLU A 122 -9.47 -20.14 -5.62
C GLU A 122 -8.20 -20.55 -4.86
N TYR A 123 -7.17 -19.69 -4.84
CA TYR A 123 -5.85 -20.06 -4.33
C TYR A 123 -5.18 -19.00 -3.46
N ARG A 124 -5.83 -17.87 -3.22
CA ARG A 124 -5.44 -16.88 -2.21
C ARG A 124 -6.62 -16.06 -1.71
N GLU A 125 -6.55 -15.63 -0.47
CA GLU A 125 -7.48 -14.72 0.17
C GLU A 125 -6.82 -13.36 0.40
N ILE A 126 -7.57 -12.27 0.19
CA ILE A 126 -7.17 -10.94 0.69
C ILE A 126 -7.72 -10.81 2.10
N VAL A 127 -6.85 -10.92 3.10
CA VAL A 127 -7.18 -10.79 4.53
C VAL A 127 -7.53 -9.34 4.85
N GLY A 128 -6.88 -8.39 4.17
CA GLY A 128 -7.28 -6.99 4.21
C GLY A 128 -6.27 -6.06 3.59
N THR A 129 -6.72 -4.82 3.34
CA THR A 129 -5.88 -3.73 2.84
C THR A 129 -5.93 -2.55 3.81
N LYS A 130 -4.76 -2.00 4.13
CA LYS A 130 -4.62 -0.81 5.00
C LYS A 130 -3.82 0.27 4.31
N TYR A 131 -4.12 1.53 4.61
CA TYR A 131 -3.21 2.63 4.34
C TYR A 131 -2.33 2.85 5.58
N ALA A 132 -1.03 2.85 5.37
CA ALA A 132 -0.02 3.11 6.39
C ALA A 132 0.79 4.34 5.99
N ARG A 133 1.32 5.06 6.98
CA ARG A 133 2.28 6.13 6.76
C ARG A 133 3.63 5.68 7.29
N GLU A 134 4.67 5.83 6.48
CA GLU A 134 6.04 5.59 6.91
C GLU A 134 6.42 6.59 8.01
N LEU A 135 7.05 6.09 9.07
CA LEU A 135 7.60 6.91 10.14
C LEU A 135 9.12 6.92 10.01
N ILE A 136 9.68 8.06 9.62
CA ILE A 136 11.12 8.24 9.50
C ILE A 136 11.64 8.72 10.85
N LEU A 137 12.39 7.87 11.55
CA LEU A 137 12.92 8.19 12.88
C LEU A 137 14.02 9.27 12.79
N LYS A 138 14.11 10.10 13.84
CA LYS A 138 15.12 11.16 13.98
C LYS A 138 16.38 10.67 14.68
#